data_AF-A0A4R9AN67-F1
#
_entry.id   AF-A0A4R9AN67-F1
#
_cell.length_a   1.000
_cell.length_b   1.000
_cell.length_c   1.000
_cell.angle_alpha   90.00
_cell.angle_beta   90.00
_cell.angle_gamma   90.00
#
_symmetry.space_group_name_H-M   'P 1'
#
loop_
_entity.id
_entity.type
_entity.pdbx_description
1 polymer ?
#
loop_
_entity_poly.entity_id
_entity_poly.type
_entity_poly.pdbx_seq_one_letter_code
_entity_poly.pdbx_strand_id
1 'polypeptide(L)'
;MEPLWVVGNEYFGSSFAKRGLGGTTVPARLTREPQNRADKNAVGVHIGRAQVGYLSAARAEKIVRWIDSVGGSFDTTVTYRDGGADVFVPADWVATPRAEKVNVQQTKKYQSELVALGVGDQKCKVIADGEQLNVVVGEVVVGRLYPKQLDQSTLDKIVHNRQQKLVIED
;
A
#
# COMPACT_ATOMS: atom_id res chain seq x y z
N MET A 1 -5.83 -4.98 -10.05
CA MET A 1 -5.46 -3.61 -10.43
C MET A 1 -6.34 -2.67 -9.63
N GLU A 2 -5.78 -1.57 -9.11
CA GLU A 2 -6.48 -0.53 -8.36
C GLU A 2 -6.60 0.73 -9.24
N PRO A 3 -7.80 1.32 -9.39
CA PRO A 3 -7.99 2.57 -10.13
C PRO A 3 -7.58 3.77 -9.29
N LEU A 4 -6.78 4.67 -9.86
CA LEU A 4 -6.37 5.94 -9.26
C LEU A 4 -6.82 7.10 -10.14
N TRP A 5 -7.59 8.03 -9.56
CA TRP A 5 -8.08 9.20 -10.28
C TRP A 5 -6.93 10.13 -10.69
N VAL A 6 -6.94 10.58 -11.95
CA VAL A 6 -5.99 11.55 -12.50
C VAL A 6 -6.47 12.98 -12.21
N VAL A 7 -5.58 13.82 -11.67
CA VAL A 7 -5.86 15.23 -11.34
C VAL A 7 -5.02 16.19 -12.18
N GLY A 8 -5.39 17.48 -12.19
CA GLY A 8 -4.61 18.54 -12.82
C GLY A 8 -4.64 18.53 -14.36
N ASN A 9 -5.59 17.82 -14.97
CA ASN A 9 -5.76 17.75 -16.42
C ASN A 9 -6.01 19.11 -17.08
N GLU A 10 -6.60 20.06 -16.36
CA GLU A 10 -6.82 21.44 -16.77
C GLU A 10 -5.52 22.15 -17.16
N TYR A 11 -4.39 21.81 -16.51
CA TYR A 11 -3.07 22.37 -16.84
C TYR A 11 -2.48 21.79 -18.13
N PHE A 12 -3.04 20.70 -18.64
CA PHE A 12 -2.58 19.97 -19.82
C PHE A 12 -3.62 19.99 -20.96
N GLY A 13 -4.36 21.10 -21.07
CA GLY A 13 -5.24 21.37 -22.21
C GLY A 13 -6.58 20.63 -22.21
N SER A 14 -7.02 20.14 -21.04
CA SER A 14 -8.30 19.44 -20.83
C SER A 14 -8.46 18.21 -21.72
N SER A 15 -7.40 17.40 -21.78
CA SER A 15 -7.26 16.18 -22.58
C SER A 15 -8.42 15.19 -22.41
N PHE A 16 -8.98 15.07 -21.20
CA PHE A 16 -10.10 14.15 -20.94
C PHE A 16 -11.45 14.66 -21.47
N ALA A 17 -11.76 15.95 -21.34
CA ALA A 17 -13.00 16.54 -21.84
C ALA A 17 -13.11 16.48 -23.38
N LYS A 18 -11.98 16.52 -24.09
CA LYS A 18 -11.93 16.43 -25.55
C LYS A 18 -12.08 15.00 -26.09
N ARG A 19 -11.92 13.97 -25.25
CA ARG A 19 -11.86 12.56 -25.70
C ARG A 19 -13.20 11.81 -25.65
N GLY A 20 -14.28 12.45 -25.20
CA GLY A 20 -15.68 12.12 -25.57
C GLY A 20 -16.21 10.71 -25.33
N LEU A 21 -15.44 9.79 -24.73
CA LEU A 21 -15.82 8.38 -24.65
C LEU A 21 -15.53 7.84 -23.25
N GLY A 22 -16.46 8.05 -22.33
CA GLY A 22 -16.51 7.30 -21.08
C GLY A 22 -16.39 5.79 -21.35
N GLY A 23 -15.56 5.09 -20.59
CA GLY A 23 -15.33 3.65 -20.72
C GLY A 23 -14.23 3.22 -21.69
N THR A 24 -13.65 4.13 -22.49
CA THR A 24 -12.50 3.76 -23.35
C THR A 24 -11.24 3.59 -22.51
N THR A 25 -10.51 2.49 -22.73
CA THR A 25 -9.24 2.21 -22.05
C THR A 25 -8.10 2.30 -23.05
N VAL A 26 -7.05 3.06 -22.73
CA VAL A 26 -5.88 3.26 -23.60
C VAL A 26 -4.57 2.99 -22.85
N PRO A 27 -3.50 2.59 -23.54
CA PRO A 27 -2.18 2.51 -22.94
C PRO A 27 -1.71 3.86 -22.42
N ALA A 28 -1.05 3.84 -21.27
CA ALA A 28 -0.54 5.00 -20.57
C ALA A 28 0.78 4.66 -19.87
N ARG A 29 1.45 5.68 -19.35
CA ARG A 29 2.68 5.54 -18.56
C ARG A 29 2.63 6.48 -17.36
N LEU A 30 3.01 5.95 -16.20
CA LEU A 30 3.32 6.74 -15.02
C LEU A 30 4.81 7.07 -15.03
N THR A 31 5.17 8.32 -14.75
CA THR A 31 6.57 8.78 -14.71
C THR A 31 6.82 9.56 -13.44
N ARG A 32 7.91 9.25 -12.74
CA ARG A 32 8.36 9.99 -11.56
C ARG A 32 8.93 11.35 -11.94
N GLU A 33 8.50 12.38 -11.22
CA GLU A 33 9.01 13.76 -11.36
C GLU A 33 9.56 14.29 -10.02
N PRO A 34 10.68 13.78 -9.51
CA PRO A 34 11.24 14.20 -8.23
C PRO A 34 11.68 15.68 -8.19
N GLN A 35 11.87 16.30 -9.35
CA GLN A 35 12.25 17.70 -9.50
C GLN A 35 11.02 18.65 -9.55
N ASN A 36 9.80 18.12 -9.43
CA ASN A 36 8.59 18.93 -9.41
C ASN A 36 8.59 19.83 -8.16
N ARG A 37 8.44 21.13 -8.36
CA ARG A 37 8.58 22.14 -7.29
C ARG A 37 7.45 22.09 -6.25
N ALA A 38 6.27 21.57 -6.63
CA ALA A 38 5.11 21.52 -5.76
C ALA A 38 5.08 20.25 -4.90
N ASP A 39 5.53 19.11 -5.46
CA ASP A 39 5.53 17.82 -4.80
C ASP A 39 6.70 16.95 -5.27
N LYS A 40 7.64 16.63 -4.36
CA LYS A 40 8.77 15.72 -4.64
C LYS A 40 8.34 14.28 -4.98
N ASN A 41 7.12 13.91 -4.59
CA ASN A 41 6.50 12.63 -4.89
C ASN A 41 5.67 12.66 -6.17
N ALA A 42 5.70 13.76 -6.95
CA ALA A 42 4.90 13.88 -8.15
C ALA A 42 5.10 12.69 -9.11
N VAL A 43 3.97 12.21 -9.62
CA VAL A 43 3.89 11.17 -10.64
C VAL A 43 3.03 11.71 -11.78
N GLY A 44 3.66 11.98 -12.91
CA GLY A 44 2.99 12.38 -14.14
C GLY A 44 2.31 11.20 -14.82
N VAL A 45 1.13 11.44 -15.39
CA VAL A 45 0.37 10.46 -16.18
C VAL A 45 0.48 10.84 -17.64
N HIS A 46 1.00 9.94 -18.47
CA HIS A 46 1.25 10.16 -19.89
C HIS A 46 0.44 9.20 -20.76
N ILE A 47 -0.10 9.71 -21.86
CA ILE A 47 -0.71 8.90 -22.93
C ILE A 47 0.07 9.16 -24.21
N GLY A 48 0.80 8.14 -24.68
CA GLY A 48 1.83 8.34 -25.69
C GLY A 48 2.92 9.28 -25.19
N ARG A 49 3.17 10.38 -25.92
CA ARG A 49 4.15 11.41 -25.54
C ARG A 49 3.56 12.57 -24.73
N ALA A 50 2.23 12.65 -24.61
CA ALA A 50 1.56 13.76 -23.96
C ALA A 50 1.30 13.46 -22.48
N GLN A 51 1.69 14.37 -21.59
CA GLN A 51 1.23 14.36 -20.21
C GLN A 51 -0.21 14.86 -20.15
N VAL A 52 -1.06 14.15 -19.42
CA VAL A 52 -2.50 14.41 -19.32
C VAL A 52 -2.94 14.77 -17.90
N GLY A 53 -2.02 14.71 -16.94
CA GLY A 53 -2.27 15.06 -15.55
C GLY A 53 -1.24 14.45 -14.61
N TYR A 54 -1.59 14.42 -13.33
CA TYR A 54 -0.82 13.81 -12.25
C TYR A 54 -1.67 12.83 -11.45
N LEU A 55 -1.01 11.97 -10.70
CA LEU A 55 -1.63 11.36 -9.53
C LEU A 55 -1.79 12.40 -8.42
N SER A 56 -2.83 12.28 -7.59
CA SER A 56 -2.94 13.12 -6.40
C SER A 56 -1.78 12.84 -5.44
N ALA A 57 -1.31 13.86 -4.71
CA ALA A 57 -0.15 13.77 -3.82
C ALA A 57 -0.24 12.59 -2.84
N ALA A 58 -1.40 12.41 -2.20
CA ALA A 58 -1.65 11.33 -1.25
C ALA A 58 -1.61 9.92 -1.88
N ARG A 59 -1.89 9.79 -3.19
CA ARG A 59 -1.76 8.52 -3.91
C ARG A 59 -0.35 8.33 -4.44
N ALA A 60 0.26 9.39 -4.95
CA ALA A 60 1.64 9.38 -5.40
C ALA A 60 2.59 8.95 -4.28
N GLU A 61 2.46 9.53 -3.08
CA GLU A 61 3.24 9.15 -1.89
C GLU A 61 3.21 7.64 -1.57
N LYS A 62 2.06 6.98 -1.77
CA LYS A 62 1.93 5.54 -1.50
C LYS A 62 2.69 4.69 -2.51
N ILE A 63 2.76 5.14 -3.76
CA ILE A 63 3.24 4.30 -4.86
C ILE A 63 4.61 4.69 -5.41
N VAL A 64 5.15 5.88 -5.06
CA VAL A 64 6.41 6.39 -5.63
C VAL A 64 7.57 5.43 -5.48
N ARG A 65 7.71 4.78 -4.32
CA ARG A 65 8.78 3.79 -4.08
C ARG A 65 8.72 2.61 -5.04
N TRP A 66 7.50 2.21 -5.43
CA TRP A 66 7.31 1.11 -6.36
C TRP A 66 7.66 1.53 -7.78
N ILE A 67 7.24 2.73 -8.18
CA ILE A 67 7.63 3.29 -9.48
C ILE A 67 9.15 3.47 -9.56
N ASP A 68 9.78 3.97 -8.50
CA ASP A 68 11.24 4.10 -8.40
C ASP A 68 11.93 2.72 -8.52
N SER A 69 11.38 1.67 -7.90
CA SER A 69 11.93 0.30 -7.96
C SER A 69 11.91 -0.34 -9.36
N VAL A 70 11.01 0.11 -10.24
CA VAL A 70 10.91 -0.36 -11.64
C VAL A 70 11.59 0.60 -12.62
N GLY A 71 12.44 1.52 -12.13
CA GLY A 71 13.23 2.43 -12.96
C GLY A 71 12.63 3.81 -13.16
N GLY A 72 11.70 4.24 -12.30
CA GLY A 72 11.12 5.59 -12.31
C GLY A 72 9.98 5.78 -13.31
N SER A 73 9.60 4.74 -14.05
CA SER A 73 8.44 4.75 -14.93
C SER A 73 7.73 3.40 -14.98
N PHE A 74 6.41 3.41 -15.14
CA PHE A 74 5.59 2.21 -15.17
C PHE A 74 4.55 2.28 -16.30
N ASP A 75 4.59 1.31 -17.22
CA ASP A 75 3.59 1.17 -18.28
C ASP A 75 2.28 0.61 -17.71
N THR A 76 1.17 1.22 -18.08
CA THR A 76 -0.16 0.91 -17.54
C THR A 76 -1.26 1.29 -18.53
N THR A 77 -2.51 1.34 -18.07
CA THR A 77 -3.67 1.80 -18.81
C THR A 77 -4.37 2.94 -18.08
N VAL A 78 -5.03 3.79 -18.87
CA VAL A 78 -5.94 4.82 -18.40
C VAL A 78 -7.33 4.54 -18.98
N THR A 79 -8.36 4.56 -18.15
CA THR A 79 -9.76 4.47 -18.57
C THR A 79 -10.44 5.82 -18.40
N TYR A 80 -10.99 6.35 -19.49
CA TYR A 80 -11.76 7.59 -19.48
C TYR A 80 -13.04 7.44 -18.67
N ARG A 81 -13.34 8.45 -17.86
CA ARG A 81 -14.62 8.63 -17.16
C ARG A 81 -15.19 9.99 -17.50
N ASP A 82 -16.49 10.17 -17.26
CA ASP A 82 -17.12 11.46 -17.43
C ASP A 82 -16.43 12.49 -16.52
N GLY A 83 -15.81 13.49 -17.13
CA GLY A 83 -15.06 14.55 -16.44
C GLY A 83 -13.63 14.19 -16.01
N GLY A 84 -13.10 13.00 -16.35
CA GLY A 84 -11.72 12.65 -16.00
C GLY A 84 -11.27 11.28 -16.46
N ALA A 85 -10.38 10.66 -15.70
CA ALA A 85 -9.89 9.33 -16.00
C ALA A 85 -9.28 8.65 -14.77
N ASP A 86 -9.30 7.31 -14.78
CA ASP A 86 -8.52 6.51 -13.85
C ASP A 86 -7.29 5.94 -14.53
N VAL A 87 -6.17 5.92 -13.83
CA VAL A 87 -5.02 5.09 -14.18
C VAL A 87 -4.97 3.87 -13.28
N PHE A 88 -4.60 2.72 -13.84
CA PHE A 88 -4.58 1.47 -13.09
C PHE A 88 -3.17 1.18 -12.54
N VAL A 89 -3.07 0.69 -11.32
CA VAL A 89 -1.79 0.22 -10.76
C VAL A 89 -1.97 -1.15 -10.10
N PRO A 90 -0.90 -1.91 -9.86
CA PRO A 90 -0.97 -3.11 -9.03
C PRO A 90 -1.58 -2.79 -7.65
N ALA A 91 -2.50 -3.63 -7.17
CA ALA A 91 -3.26 -3.34 -5.95
C ALA A 91 -2.37 -3.34 -4.69
N ASP A 92 -1.32 -4.15 -4.71
CA ASP A 92 -0.25 -4.22 -3.73
C ASP A 92 0.55 -2.91 -3.61
N TRP A 93 0.55 -2.05 -4.63
CA TRP A 93 1.21 -0.75 -4.56
C TRP A 93 0.42 0.25 -3.70
N VAL A 94 -0.91 0.13 -3.69
CA VAL A 94 -1.83 1.01 -2.94
C VAL A 94 -2.18 0.42 -1.58
N ALA A 95 -1.96 -0.88 -1.40
CA ALA A 95 -2.01 -1.54 -0.10
C ALA A 95 -0.96 -0.90 0.81
N THR A 96 -1.40 -0.05 1.74
CA THR A 96 -0.53 0.53 2.76
C THR A 96 0.10 -0.63 3.55
N PRO A 97 1.42 -0.89 3.45
CA PRO A 97 2.06 -1.73 4.43
C PRO A 97 1.97 -0.94 5.73
N ARG A 98 1.37 -1.52 6.76
CA ARG A 98 1.38 -0.92 8.09
C ARG A 98 2.84 -0.86 8.54
N ALA A 99 3.43 0.32 8.49
CA ALA A 99 4.79 0.55 8.94
C ALA A 99 4.90 0.12 10.41
N GLU A 100 5.79 -0.84 10.66
CA GLU A 100 6.43 -1.20 11.94
C GLU A 100 5.53 -1.56 13.14
N LYS A 101 4.21 -1.43 13.06
CA LYS A 101 3.27 -1.93 14.06
C LYS A 101 2.61 -3.19 13.53
N VAL A 102 3.10 -4.32 14.02
CA VAL A 102 2.42 -5.61 13.95
C VAL A 102 1.10 -5.46 14.69
N ASN A 103 0.02 -5.22 13.95
CA ASN A 103 -1.30 -5.03 14.54
C ASN A 103 -1.92 -6.42 14.77
N VAL A 104 -1.75 -6.94 15.97
CA VAL A 104 -2.25 -8.26 16.36
C VAL A 104 -3.74 -8.15 16.61
N GLN A 105 -4.56 -8.70 15.71
CA GLN A 105 -5.97 -8.92 16.03
C GLN A 105 -6.06 -9.99 17.11
N GLN A 106 -6.27 -9.55 18.36
CA GLN A 106 -6.62 -10.44 19.44
C GLN A 106 -8.06 -10.90 19.25
N THR A 107 -8.26 -12.20 19.15
CA THR A 107 -9.60 -12.77 19.21
C THR A 107 -10.10 -12.61 20.66
N LYS A 108 -11.28 -12.00 20.88
CA LYS A 108 -11.93 -11.87 22.22
C LYS A 108 -11.92 -13.15 23.05
N LYS A 109 -11.83 -14.30 22.38
CA LYS A 109 -11.71 -15.64 22.96
C LYS A 109 -10.54 -15.79 23.96
N TYR A 110 -9.43 -15.07 23.80
CA TYR A 110 -8.19 -15.32 24.55
C TYR A 110 -7.88 -14.26 25.62
N GLN A 111 -8.80 -13.32 25.86
CA GLN A 111 -8.58 -12.20 26.77
C GLN A 111 -8.44 -12.65 28.23
N SER A 112 -9.20 -13.66 28.64
CA SER A 112 -9.11 -14.31 29.95
C SER A 112 -7.74 -14.98 30.18
N GLU A 113 -7.22 -15.69 29.19
CA GLU A 113 -5.93 -16.38 29.27
C GLU A 113 -4.77 -15.39 29.32
N LEU A 114 -4.87 -14.27 28.58
CA LEU A 114 -3.89 -13.19 28.62
C LEU A 114 -3.83 -12.48 29.98
N VAL A 115 -4.97 -12.28 30.64
CA VAL A 115 -5.04 -11.74 32.01
C VAL A 115 -4.44 -12.73 33.01
N ALA A 116 -4.77 -14.02 32.88
CA ALA A 116 -4.23 -15.08 33.75
C ALA A 116 -2.71 -15.26 33.62
N LEU A 117 -2.15 -14.97 32.45
CA LEU A 117 -0.71 -15.04 32.17
C LEU A 117 0.06 -13.77 32.57
N GLY A 118 -0.61 -12.72 33.07
CA GLY A 118 0.04 -11.50 33.55
C GLY A 118 0.80 -10.74 32.45
N VAL A 119 0.26 -10.67 31.23
CA VAL A 119 0.92 -10.18 29.99
C VAL A 119 1.05 -8.64 29.97
N GLY A 120 1.33 -8.01 31.12
CA GLY A 120 1.67 -6.58 31.19
C GLY A 120 3.02 -6.26 30.55
N ASP A 121 3.94 -7.23 30.54
CA ASP A 121 5.32 -7.05 30.04
C ASP A 121 5.91 -8.31 29.36
N GLN A 122 5.10 -9.34 29.12
CA GLN A 122 5.64 -10.57 28.51
C GLN A 122 5.87 -10.43 27.00
N LYS A 123 6.99 -11.02 26.61
CA LYS A 123 7.63 -10.89 25.30
C LYS A 123 7.01 -11.91 24.35
N CYS A 124 6.26 -11.45 23.35
CA CYS A 124 5.62 -12.33 22.36
C CYS A 124 6.65 -12.89 21.36
N LYS A 125 6.38 -14.08 20.83
CA LYS A 125 7.08 -14.63 19.66
C LYS A 125 6.11 -14.74 18.49
N VAL A 126 6.63 -14.57 17.29
CA VAL A 126 5.88 -14.86 16.07
C VAL A 126 6.44 -16.14 15.49
N ILE A 127 5.57 -17.14 15.29
CA ILE A 127 5.93 -18.43 14.72
C ILE A 127 5.21 -18.62 13.39
N ALA A 128 5.90 -19.23 12.43
CA ALA A 128 5.29 -19.64 11.17
C ALA A 128 4.57 -20.98 11.36
N ASP A 129 3.33 -21.07 10.87
CA ASP A 129 2.51 -22.28 10.85
C ASP A 129 1.91 -22.42 9.44
N GLY A 130 2.65 -23.10 8.57
CA GLY A 130 2.35 -23.15 7.13
C GLY A 130 2.42 -21.77 6.48
N GLU A 131 1.32 -21.33 5.85
CA GLU A 131 1.18 -20.01 5.23
C GLU A 131 0.77 -18.90 6.23
N GLN A 132 0.54 -19.24 7.51
CA GLN A 132 0.08 -18.31 8.53
C GLN A 132 1.19 -17.96 9.51
N LEU A 133 1.09 -16.77 10.09
CA LEU A 133 1.97 -16.32 11.17
C LEU A 133 1.14 -16.23 12.45
N ASN A 134 1.49 -17.00 13.45
CA ASN A 134 0.83 -17.00 14.74
C ASN A 134 1.65 -16.17 15.74
N VAL A 135 0.97 -15.31 16.50
CA VAL A 135 1.57 -14.64 17.65
C VAL A 135 1.33 -15.52 18.86
N VAL A 136 2.41 -15.92 19.54
CA VAL A 136 2.36 -16.76 20.73
C VAL A 136 2.96 -16.05 21.94
N VAL A 137 2.34 -16.30 23.09
CA VAL A 137 2.86 -15.95 24.42
C VAL A 137 3.02 -17.25 25.19
N GLY A 138 4.26 -17.61 25.53
CA GLY A 138 4.57 -18.97 25.98
C GLY A 138 4.26 -19.99 24.88
N GLU A 139 3.25 -20.84 25.11
CA GLU A 139 2.76 -21.86 24.17
C GLU A 139 1.36 -21.55 23.60
N VAL A 140 0.76 -20.43 23.99
CA VAL A 140 -0.62 -20.07 23.62
C VAL A 140 -0.62 -19.16 22.39
N VAL A 141 -1.40 -19.52 21.37
CA VAL A 141 -1.67 -18.65 20.21
C VAL A 141 -2.68 -17.58 20.59
N VAL A 142 -2.22 -16.32 20.61
CA VAL A 142 -3.00 -15.17 21.08
C VAL A 142 -3.48 -14.27 19.94
N GLY A 143 -2.98 -14.50 18.71
CA GLY A 143 -3.41 -13.77 17.53
C GLY A 143 -2.81 -14.34 16.26
N ARG A 144 -3.36 -13.90 15.13
CA ARG A 144 -2.86 -14.24 13.79
C ARG A 144 -2.38 -12.98 13.09
N LEU A 145 -1.27 -13.11 12.37
CA LEU A 145 -0.76 -12.13 11.45
C LEU A 145 -0.98 -12.65 10.04
N TYR A 146 -1.43 -11.76 9.17
CA TYR A 146 -1.66 -12.08 7.76
C TYR A 146 -0.43 -11.64 6.96
N PRO A 147 0.44 -12.58 6.54
CA PRO A 147 1.72 -12.27 5.91
C PRO A 147 1.61 -11.50 4.59
N LYS A 148 0.45 -11.54 3.92
CA LYS A 148 0.18 -10.77 2.69
C LYS A 148 0.31 -9.25 2.86
N GLN A 149 0.51 -8.76 4.08
CA GLN A 149 0.63 -7.34 4.42
C GLN A 149 2.04 -6.93 4.88
N LEU A 150 3.01 -7.86 4.91
CA LEU A 150 4.38 -7.63 5.40
C LEU A 150 5.39 -7.93 4.29
N ASP A 151 6.40 -7.07 4.11
CA ASP A 151 7.51 -7.37 3.21
C ASP A 151 8.45 -8.45 3.80
N GLN A 152 9.19 -9.15 2.94
CA GLN A 152 10.08 -10.25 3.34
C GLN A 152 11.11 -9.83 4.39
N SER A 153 11.64 -8.60 4.31
CA SER A 153 12.62 -8.10 5.28
C SER A 153 12.01 -7.93 6.68
N THR A 154 10.74 -7.53 6.74
CA THR A 154 9.96 -7.39 7.97
C THR A 154 9.62 -8.76 8.53
N LEU A 155 9.24 -9.71 7.69
CA LEU A 155 9.02 -11.11 8.06
C LEU A 155 10.28 -11.73 8.69
N ASP A 156 11.43 -11.59 8.03
CA ASP A 156 12.70 -12.16 8.49
C ASP A 156 13.12 -11.56 9.85
N LYS A 157 12.89 -10.27 10.08
CA LYS A 157 13.15 -9.60 11.37
C LYS A 157 12.21 -10.05 12.48
N ILE A 158 10.94 -10.29 12.16
CA ILE A 158 9.90 -10.65 13.13
C ILE A 158 10.01 -12.12 13.55
N VAL A 159 10.20 -13.03 12.60
CA VAL A 159 10.20 -14.48 12.84
C VAL A 159 11.45 -14.94 13.58
N HIS A 160 12.60 -14.27 13.38
CA HIS A 160 13.87 -14.81 13.86
C HIS A 160 14.51 -14.08 15.04
N ASN A 161 14.12 -12.85 15.42
CA ASN A 161 15.05 -12.11 16.28
C ASN A 161 14.57 -11.12 17.34
N ARG A 162 13.29 -10.75 17.48
CA ARG A 162 12.95 -9.82 18.58
C ARG A 162 11.63 -10.06 19.24
N GLN A 163 11.70 -10.08 20.56
CA GLN A 163 10.61 -9.92 21.48
C GLN A 163 9.91 -8.58 21.19
N GLN A 164 8.62 -8.64 20.87
CA GLN A 164 7.84 -7.44 20.58
C GLN A 164 6.94 -7.08 21.77
N LYS A 165 6.83 -5.78 22.06
CA LYS A 165 5.80 -5.26 22.96
C LYS A 165 4.47 -5.28 22.23
N LEU A 166 3.48 -5.98 22.78
CA LEU A 166 2.09 -5.84 22.37
C LEU A 166 1.60 -4.44 22.74
N VAL A 167 0.98 -3.75 21.78
CA VAL A 167 0.07 -2.65 22.08
C VAL A 167 -1.32 -3.23 21.94
N ILE A 168 -2.03 -3.34 23.05
CA ILE A 168 -3.45 -3.73 23.08
C ILE A 168 -4.23 -2.44 22.84
N GLU A 169 -4.94 -2.36 21.71
CA GLU A 169 -5.92 -1.29 21.48
C GLU A 169 -7.26 -1.76 22.07
N ASP A 170 -7.81 -0.96 22.99
CA ASP A 170 -9.11 -1.20 23.65
C ASP A 170 -10.30 -1.11 22.68
#